data_AF-A0A1X7K1H7-F1
#
_entry.id   AF-A0A1X7K1H7-F1
#
_cell.length_a   1.000
_cell.length_b   1.000
_cell.length_c   1.000
_cell.angle_alpha   90.00
_cell.angle_beta   90.00
_cell.angle_gamma   90.00
#
_symmetry.space_group_name_H-M   'P 1'
#
loop_
_entity.id
_entity.type
_entity.pdbx_description
1 polymer ?
#
loop_
_entity_poly.entity_id
_entity_poly.type
_entity_poly.pdbx_seq_one_letter_code
_entity_poly.pdbx_strand_id
1 'polypeptide(L)'
;MINDTNQSQTAGDNAQQIQGQNITIINQNGITEQRAREICSEIFAVAKRDLAFEAEKTALERVEKLEDRLMPKMHRIEGALQNFADPSFQVFLAKANKAAACTDRESDYDLLSELLVHRIEKKNSRKDLVGLNRAVEIVDQISDEALNGLTVLYTVEKIEPVADALEIGLWALDILYQKLPLSSLPAGKEWLEELDILDSIRSSSLGVTKKLEDFWTDKYTGFVTTGIKTDGENWPIVIKMLIESGLSTNALIPNVLLDNYVLIPVMDEERIDALKQGVISNGDVAHVPISEEQKQVLHKIFSMYDRSPDLMEKIKKTFVEKLDSYDAIKKVRVWWNSIPYAVAVTAVGRVLAHANAKRCDPSLPNLN
;
A
#
# COMPACT_ATOMS: atom_id res chain seq x y z
N MET A 1 -62.84 -53.15 60.31
CA MET A 1 -63.28 -51.98 59.51
C MET A 1 -63.50 -52.47 58.09
N ILE A 2 -64.75 -52.39 57.63
CA ILE A 2 -65.14 -52.65 56.25
C ILE A 2 -64.57 -51.50 55.41
N ASN A 3 -63.70 -51.79 54.46
CA ASN A 3 -63.27 -50.82 53.43
C ASN A 3 -63.79 -51.34 52.10
N ASP A 4 -65.01 -50.95 51.74
CA ASP A 4 -65.49 -51.06 50.37
C ASP A 4 -64.76 -50.01 49.52
N THR A 5 -63.84 -50.44 48.66
CA THR A 5 -63.26 -49.58 47.63
C THR A 5 -63.91 -49.90 46.28
N ASN A 6 -65.12 -49.40 46.09
CA ASN A 6 -65.73 -49.36 44.76
C ASN A 6 -65.04 -48.27 43.93
N GLN A 7 -64.21 -48.69 42.97
CA GLN A 7 -63.63 -47.80 41.96
C GLN A 7 -64.35 -48.03 40.62
N SER A 8 -65.03 -47.00 40.13
CA SER A 8 -65.71 -46.97 38.84
C SER A 8 -65.09 -45.88 37.98
N GLN A 9 -64.81 -46.20 36.72
CA GLN A 9 -64.32 -45.24 35.74
C GLN A 9 -65.03 -45.48 34.40
N THR A 10 -65.48 -44.40 33.77
CA THR A 10 -66.13 -44.41 32.45
C THR A 10 -65.40 -43.43 31.55
N ALA A 11 -65.03 -43.86 30.34
CA ALA A 11 -64.30 -43.06 29.34
C ALA A 11 -65.08 -42.97 28.03
N GLY A 12 -64.89 -41.87 27.30
CA GLY A 12 -65.32 -41.73 25.90
C GLY A 12 -64.18 -42.02 24.92
N ASP A 13 -64.45 -41.90 23.62
CA ASP A 13 -63.44 -42.14 22.58
C ASP A 13 -62.23 -41.18 22.71
N ASN A 14 -61.02 -41.75 22.54
CA ASN A 14 -59.70 -41.13 22.72
C ASN A 14 -59.34 -40.67 24.15
N ALA A 15 -60.02 -41.18 25.19
CA ALA A 15 -59.62 -40.91 26.57
C ALA A 15 -58.55 -41.90 27.08
N GLN A 16 -57.53 -41.39 27.77
CA GLN A 16 -56.56 -42.21 28.49
C GLN A 16 -56.83 -42.11 29.99
N GLN A 17 -57.17 -43.25 30.60
CA GLN A 17 -57.54 -43.32 32.01
C GLN A 17 -56.48 -44.07 32.81
N ILE A 18 -56.01 -43.45 33.89
CA ILE A 18 -55.00 -44.03 34.78
C ILE A 18 -55.54 -43.94 36.21
N GLN A 19 -55.59 -45.08 36.91
CA GLN A 19 -56.10 -45.18 38.28
C GLN A 19 -55.13 -45.97 39.16
N GLY A 20 -54.74 -45.39 40.30
CA GLY A 20 -53.82 -45.98 41.27
C GLY A 20 -53.77 -45.14 42.55
N GLN A 21 -53.38 -45.74 43.68
CA GLN A 21 -53.33 -45.03 44.97
C GLN A 21 -52.21 -43.96 45.04
N ASN A 22 -51.11 -44.15 44.31
CA ASN A 22 -50.05 -43.15 44.10
C ASN A 22 -49.61 -43.20 42.63
N ILE A 23 -49.91 -42.14 41.88
CA ILE A 23 -49.52 -42.00 40.47
C ILE A 23 -48.44 -40.93 40.39
N THR A 24 -47.26 -41.28 39.88
CA THR A 24 -46.22 -40.30 39.49
C THR A 24 -46.16 -40.24 37.97
N ILE A 25 -46.68 -39.17 37.38
CA ILE A 25 -46.60 -38.91 35.95
C ILE A 25 -45.31 -38.14 35.68
N ILE A 26 -44.31 -38.78 35.08
CA ILE A 26 -43.08 -38.12 34.65
C ILE A 26 -43.23 -37.74 33.18
N ASN A 27 -43.60 -36.49 32.91
CA ASN A 27 -43.59 -35.94 31.55
C ASN A 27 -42.13 -35.81 31.06
N GLN A 28 -41.63 -36.78 30.31
CA GLN A 28 -40.33 -36.66 29.60
C GLN A 28 -40.45 -35.82 28.32
N ASN A 29 -40.97 -34.60 28.39
CA ASN A 29 -40.91 -33.66 27.29
C ASN A 29 -39.71 -32.72 27.48
N GLY A 30 -38.52 -33.19 27.06
CA GLY A 30 -37.39 -32.30 26.81
C GLY A 30 -37.72 -31.31 25.69
N ILE A 31 -37.01 -30.17 25.67
CA ILE A 31 -37.10 -29.21 24.57
C ILE A 31 -36.73 -29.94 23.27
N THR A 32 -37.65 -29.98 22.30
CA THR A 32 -37.37 -30.54 20.98
C THR A 32 -36.32 -29.68 20.29
N GLU A 33 -35.52 -30.25 19.38
CA GLU A 33 -34.52 -29.50 18.61
C GLU A 33 -35.14 -28.27 17.90
N GLN A 34 -36.35 -28.44 17.36
CA GLN A 34 -37.12 -27.33 16.78
C GLN A 34 -37.41 -26.23 17.81
N ARG A 35 -37.91 -26.60 19.01
CA ARG A 35 -38.16 -25.62 20.08
C ARG A 35 -36.85 -25.00 20.60
N ALA A 36 -35.74 -25.71 20.58
CA ALA A 36 -34.43 -25.17 20.93
C ALA A 36 -33.93 -24.15 19.89
N ARG A 37 -34.14 -24.40 18.58
CA ARG A 37 -33.85 -23.43 17.51
C ARG A 37 -34.74 -22.20 17.57
N GLU A 38 -36.02 -22.38 17.90
CA GLU A 38 -36.97 -21.28 18.11
C GLU A 38 -36.55 -20.43 19.31
N ILE A 39 -36.23 -21.05 20.44
CA ILE A 39 -35.73 -20.34 21.63
C ILE A 39 -34.41 -19.62 21.33
N CYS A 40 -33.47 -20.23 20.59
CA CYS A 40 -32.24 -19.56 20.16
C CYS A 40 -32.53 -18.36 19.24
N SER A 41 -33.51 -18.47 18.33
CA SER A 41 -33.90 -17.38 17.43
C SER A 41 -34.65 -16.27 18.15
N GLU A 42 -35.49 -16.61 19.14
CA GLU A 42 -36.22 -15.69 20.01
C GLU A 42 -35.24 -14.93 20.93
N ILE A 43 -34.31 -15.64 21.57
CA ILE A 43 -33.25 -15.04 22.40
C ILE A 43 -32.28 -14.23 21.52
N PHE A 44 -31.93 -14.70 20.32
CA PHE A 44 -31.12 -13.93 19.36
C PHE A 44 -31.87 -12.68 18.87
N ALA A 45 -33.19 -12.71 18.70
CA ALA A 45 -33.98 -11.53 18.31
C ALA A 45 -34.07 -10.49 19.44
N VAL A 46 -34.16 -10.92 20.70
CA VAL A 46 -34.13 -10.05 21.89
C VAL A 46 -32.72 -9.50 22.13
N ALA A 47 -31.69 -10.36 22.07
CA ALA A 47 -30.30 -9.94 22.13
C ALA A 47 -29.93 -9.02 20.96
N LYS A 48 -30.44 -9.28 19.75
CA LYS A 48 -30.35 -8.38 18.58
C LYS A 48 -31.06 -7.06 18.87
N ARG A 49 -32.13 -6.98 19.64
CA ARG A 49 -32.81 -5.69 19.86
C ARG A 49 -32.08 -4.79 20.86
N ASP A 50 -31.47 -5.38 21.90
CA ASP A 50 -30.74 -4.63 22.94
C ASP A 50 -29.25 -4.45 22.60
N LEU A 51 -28.60 -5.41 21.92
CA LEU A 51 -27.26 -5.24 21.37
C LEU A 51 -27.27 -4.47 20.04
N ALA A 52 -28.31 -4.57 19.20
CA ALA A 52 -28.32 -3.84 17.93
C ALA A 52 -28.68 -2.37 18.06
N PHE A 53 -29.36 -1.86 19.09
CA PHE A 53 -29.57 -0.40 19.14
C PHE A 53 -28.24 0.34 19.37
N GLU A 54 -27.44 -0.09 20.35
CA GLU A 54 -26.13 0.52 20.62
C GLU A 54 -25.11 0.19 19.52
N ALA A 55 -25.11 -1.06 18.99
CA ALA A 55 -24.24 -1.42 17.88
C ALA A 55 -24.63 -0.75 16.56
N GLU A 56 -25.93 -0.56 16.27
CA GLU A 56 -26.42 0.20 15.10
C GLU A 56 -26.05 1.67 15.24
N LYS A 57 -26.27 2.28 16.41
CA LYS A 57 -25.87 3.65 16.67
C LYS A 57 -24.36 3.83 16.46
N THR A 58 -23.55 2.95 17.03
CA THR A 58 -22.09 2.97 16.86
C THR A 58 -21.69 2.77 15.40
N ALA A 59 -22.31 1.83 14.69
CA ALA A 59 -22.05 1.61 13.27
C ALA A 59 -22.41 2.84 12.41
N LEU A 60 -23.54 3.50 12.69
CA LEU A 60 -23.95 4.72 12.01
C LEU A 60 -22.96 5.86 12.26
N GLU A 61 -22.54 6.09 13.51
CA GLU A 61 -21.53 7.09 13.86
C GLU A 61 -20.21 6.85 13.12
N ARG A 62 -19.79 5.58 12.98
CA ARG A 62 -18.55 5.22 12.26
C ARG A 62 -18.67 5.37 10.75
N VAL A 63 -19.83 5.08 10.17
CA VAL A 63 -20.10 5.34 8.75
C VAL A 63 -20.15 6.83 8.47
N GLU A 64 -20.77 7.63 9.35
CA GLU A 64 -20.77 9.10 9.25
C GLU A 64 -19.34 9.66 9.26
N LYS A 65 -18.46 9.12 10.12
CA LYS A 65 -17.03 9.48 10.08
C LYS A 65 -16.43 9.21 8.70
N LEU A 66 -16.64 8.04 8.09
CA LEU A 66 -16.16 7.77 6.74
C LEU A 66 -16.71 8.78 5.72
N GLU A 67 -18.02 9.07 5.78
CA GLU A 67 -18.67 10.03 4.89
C GLU A 67 -18.05 11.43 5.00
N ASP A 68 -17.79 11.91 6.22
CA ASP A 68 -17.15 13.19 6.49
C ASP A 68 -15.75 13.31 5.84
N ARG A 69 -14.99 12.22 5.76
CA ARG A 69 -13.66 12.21 5.10
C ARG A 69 -13.78 12.06 3.59
N LEU A 70 -14.77 11.31 3.11
CA LEU A 70 -14.98 11.02 1.69
C LEU A 70 -15.54 12.21 0.92
N MET A 71 -16.60 12.84 1.44
CA MET A 71 -17.35 13.85 0.69
C MET A 71 -16.47 15.03 0.24
N PRO A 72 -15.61 15.63 1.08
CA PRO A 72 -14.72 16.71 0.64
C PRO A 72 -13.77 16.30 -0.49
N LYS A 73 -13.31 15.03 -0.52
CA LYS A 73 -12.44 14.51 -1.58
C LYS A 73 -13.21 14.34 -2.89
N MET A 74 -14.44 13.82 -2.82
CA MET A 74 -15.28 13.64 -4.00
C MET A 74 -15.67 14.98 -4.66
N HIS A 75 -15.93 16.04 -3.88
CA HIS A 75 -16.26 17.35 -4.42
C HIS A 75 -15.14 17.97 -5.28
N ARG A 76 -13.89 17.54 -5.08
CA ARG A 76 -12.73 18.00 -5.86
C ARG A 76 -12.59 17.28 -7.20
N ILE A 77 -13.33 16.20 -7.41
CA ILE A 77 -13.25 15.35 -8.60
C ILE A 77 -14.52 15.57 -9.42
N GLU A 78 -14.35 16.16 -10.61
CA GLU A 78 -15.47 16.38 -11.53
C GLU A 78 -16.14 15.05 -11.89
N GLY A 79 -17.46 15.01 -11.79
CA GLY A 79 -18.21 13.80 -12.13
C GLY A 79 -18.16 12.68 -11.07
N ALA A 80 -17.58 12.90 -9.89
CA ALA A 80 -17.43 11.86 -8.87
C ALA A 80 -18.76 11.40 -8.28
N LEU A 81 -19.70 12.31 -8.00
CA LEU A 81 -21.00 11.99 -7.39
C LEU A 81 -21.87 11.10 -8.30
N GLN A 82 -21.65 11.13 -9.61
CA GLN A 82 -22.38 10.29 -10.57
C GLN A 82 -22.07 8.80 -10.38
N ASN A 83 -20.94 8.44 -9.75
CA ASN A 83 -20.62 7.05 -9.45
C ASN A 83 -21.58 6.42 -8.44
N PHE A 84 -22.31 7.19 -7.62
CA PHE A 84 -23.34 6.63 -6.73
C PHE A 84 -24.50 5.96 -7.49
N ALA A 85 -24.71 6.30 -8.76
CA ALA A 85 -25.70 5.61 -9.60
C ALA A 85 -25.19 4.27 -10.16
N ASP A 86 -23.89 3.99 -10.09
CA ASP A 86 -23.29 2.77 -10.61
C ASP A 86 -23.44 1.60 -9.60
N PRO A 87 -24.08 0.47 -9.98
CA PRO A 87 -24.26 -0.65 -9.07
C PRO A 87 -22.95 -1.26 -8.56
N SER A 88 -21.88 -1.26 -9.37
CA SER A 88 -20.59 -1.79 -8.93
C SER A 88 -19.94 -0.89 -7.87
N PHE A 89 -20.08 0.42 -8.01
CA PHE A 89 -19.65 1.37 -7.00
C PHE A 89 -20.49 1.25 -5.72
N GLN A 90 -21.81 1.08 -5.81
CA GLN A 90 -22.67 0.86 -4.63
C GLN A 90 -22.27 -0.39 -3.84
N VAL A 91 -21.99 -1.50 -4.53
CA VAL A 91 -21.49 -2.73 -3.87
C VAL A 91 -20.14 -2.48 -3.20
N PHE A 92 -19.24 -1.72 -3.84
CA PHE A 92 -17.94 -1.38 -3.26
C PHE A 92 -18.07 -0.46 -2.04
N LEU A 93 -18.93 0.55 -2.12
CA LEU A 93 -19.26 1.44 -0.99
C LEU A 93 -19.85 0.65 0.19
N ALA A 94 -20.73 -0.32 -0.07
CA ALA A 94 -21.28 -1.17 0.99
C ALA A 94 -20.19 -1.97 1.73
N LYS A 95 -19.13 -2.41 1.03
CA LYS A 95 -17.97 -3.05 1.66
C LYS A 95 -17.17 -2.07 2.52
N ALA A 96 -16.95 -0.85 2.01
CA ALA A 96 -16.25 0.20 2.76
C ALA A 96 -17.02 0.60 4.03
N ASN A 97 -18.35 0.74 3.94
CA ASN A 97 -19.21 1.01 5.09
C ASN A 97 -19.18 -0.13 6.12
N LYS A 98 -19.11 -1.39 5.66
CA LYS A 98 -18.95 -2.53 6.55
C LYS A 98 -17.61 -2.48 7.30
N ALA A 99 -16.51 -2.23 6.60
CA ALA A 99 -15.19 -2.07 7.22
C ALA A 99 -15.16 -0.89 8.22
N ALA A 100 -15.74 0.26 7.83
CA ALA A 100 -15.87 1.43 8.70
C ALA A 100 -16.69 1.12 9.97
N ALA A 101 -17.80 0.39 9.84
CA ALA A 101 -18.61 0.00 10.99
C ALA A 101 -17.85 -0.93 11.96
N CYS A 102 -16.94 -1.76 11.44
CA CYS A 102 -16.17 -2.72 12.25
C CYS A 102 -14.95 -2.10 12.94
N THR A 103 -14.28 -1.12 12.32
CA THR A 103 -13.09 -0.47 12.90
C THR A 103 -13.42 0.58 13.97
N ASP A 104 -12.54 0.72 14.96
CA ASP A 104 -12.51 1.79 15.95
C ASP A 104 -11.36 2.80 15.73
N ARG A 105 -10.50 2.59 14.72
CA ARG A 105 -9.34 3.44 14.42
C ARG A 105 -9.71 4.59 13.49
N GLU A 106 -9.42 5.82 13.91
CA GLU A 106 -9.71 7.02 13.11
C GLU A 106 -8.99 7.02 11.75
N SER A 107 -7.75 6.53 11.68
CA SER A 107 -6.97 6.45 10.45
C SER A 107 -7.58 5.53 9.39
N ASP A 108 -8.41 4.57 9.79
CA ASP A 108 -9.05 3.64 8.87
C ASP A 108 -10.13 4.36 8.03
N TYR A 109 -10.82 5.36 8.58
CA TYR A 109 -11.78 6.16 7.81
C TYR A 109 -11.09 6.97 6.72
N ASP A 110 -9.92 7.54 7.02
CA ASP A 110 -9.10 8.23 6.02
C ASP A 110 -8.62 7.26 4.93
N LEU A 111 -8.13 6.08 5.32
CA LEU A 111 -7.68 5.05 4.37
C LEU A 111 -8.83 4.56 3.47
N LEU A 112 -9.98 4.23 4.05
CA LEU A 112 -11.17 3.82 3.31
C LEU A 112 -11.65 4.91 2.33
N SER A 113 -11.57 6.18 2.74
CA SER A 113 -11.91 7.29 1.84
C SER A 113 -10.94 7.40 0.65
N GLU A 114 -9.64 7.17 0.84
CA GLU A 114 -8.66 7.11 -0.27
C GLU A 114 -8.93 5.93 -1.21
N LEU A 115 -9.31 4.76 -0.67
CA LEU A 115 -9.67 3.60 -1.49
C LEU A 115 -10.94 3.85 -2.34
N LEU A 116 -11.91 4.57 -1.79
CA LEU A 116 -13.12 4.99 -2.52
C LEU A 116 -12.82 6.01 -3.62
N VAL A 117 -11.96 6.99 -3.34
CA VAL A 117 -11.47 7.93 -4.36
C VAL A 117 -10.72 7.17 -5.46
N HIS A 118 -9.84 6.23 -5.09
CA HIS A 118 -9.12 5.42 -6.05
C HIS A 118 -10.06 4.61 -6.97
N ARG A 119 -11.16 4.07 -6.42
CA ARG A 119 -12.20 3.37 -7.20
C ARG A 119 -12.86 4.25 -8.25
N ILE A 120 -13.06 5.53 -7.95
CA ILE A 120 -13.68 6.51 -8.85
C ILE A 120 -12.73 6.88 -9.99
N GLU A 121 -11.46 7.10 -9.67
CA GLU A 121 -10.42 7.48 -10.63
C GLU A 121 -10.06 6.32 -11.58
N LYS A 122 -10.08 5.06 -11.10
CA LYS A 122 -9.83 3.86 -11.91
C LYS A 122 -11.12 3.18 -12.37
N LYS A 123 -11.53 3.44 -13.62
CA LYS A 123 -12.76 2.85 -14.20
C LYS A 123 -12.58 1.52 -14.94
N ASN A 124 -11.37 1.11 -15.35
CA ASN A 124 -11.27 0.27 -16.57
C ASN A 124 -10.56 -1.10 -16.48
N SER A 125 -9.99 -1.52 -15.34
CA SER A 125 -9.24 -2.80 -15.25
C SER A 125 -9.85 -3.76 -14.22
N ARG A 126 -10.43 -4.88 -14.67
CA ARG A 126 -10.99 -5.92 -13.76
C ARG A 126 -9.94 -6.46 -12.78
N LYS A 127 -8.67 -6.49 -13.19
CA LYS A 127 -7.55 -6.97 -12.34
C LYS A 127 -7.29 -6.03 -11.16
N ASP A 128 -7.30 -4.72 -11.40
CA ASP A 128 -7.10 -3.73 -10.34
C ASP A 128 -8.28 -3.73 -9.36
N LEU A 129 -9.49 -3.98 -9.85
CA LEU A 129 -10.68 -4.10 -9.02
C LEU A 129 -10.64 -5.28 -8.06
N VAL A 130 -9.98 -6.39 -8.40
CA VAL A 130 -9.85 -7.53 -7.48
C VAL A 130 -8.98 -7.13 -6.28
N GLY A 131 -7.82 -6.53 -6.52
CA GLY A 131 -6.94 -6.03 -5.46
C GLY A 131 -7.62 -5.00 -4.57
N LEU A 132 -8.33 -4.05 -5.19
CA LEU A 132 -9.06 -2.99 -4.49
C LEU A 132 -10.24 -3.50 -3.66
N ASN A 133 -11.00 -4.48 -4.16
CA ASN A 133 -12.07 -5.12 -3.39
C ASN A 133 -11.54 -5.80 -2.13
N ARG A 134 -10.46 -6.57 -2.28
CA ARG A 134 -9.85 -7.27 -1.14
C ARG A 134 -9.23 -6.28 -0.16
N ALA A 135 -8.59 -5.21 -0.65
CA ALA A 135 -7.98 -4.18 0.18
C ALA A 135 -9.00 -3.53 1.13
N VAL A 136 -10.17 -3.12 0.62
CA VAL A 136 -11.22 -2.51 1.45
C VAL A 136 -11.72 -3.46 2.53
N GLU A 137 -11.82 -4.76 2.23
CA GLU A 137 -12.35 -5.76 3.17
C GLU A 137 -11.43 -6.08 4.35
N ILE A 138 -10.15 -5.71 4.27
CA ILE A 138 -9.15 -6.04 5.30
C ILE A 138 -8.65 -4.81 6.07
N VAL A 139 -9.19 -3.61 5.81
CA VAL A 139 -8.75 -2.38 6.50
C VAL A 139 -8.95 -2.49 8.01
N ASP A 140 -10.06 -3.06 8.47
CA ASP A 140 -10.36 -3.27 9.89
C ASP A 140 -9.55 -4.43 10.53
N GLN A 141 -8.80 -5.18 9.72
CA GLN A 141 -8.06 -6.37 10.16
C GLN A 141 -6.56 -6.15 10.21
N ILE A 142 -6.00 -5.32 9.32
CA ILE A 142 -4.56 -5.05 9.26
C ILE A 142 -4.13 -4.14 10.42
N SER A 143 -3.09 -4.52 11.15
CA SER A 143 -2.51 -3.74 12.23
C SER A 143 -1.80 -2.48 11.71
N ASP A 144 -1.70 -1.45 12.55
CA ASP A 144 -1.03 -0.21 12.17
C ASP A 144 0.44 -0.46 11.84
N GLU A 145 1.12 -1.31 12.62
CA GLU A 145 2.51 -1.68 12.39
C GLU A 145 2.71 -2.38 11.04
N ALA A 146 1.86 -3.36 10.72
CA ALA A 146 1.92 -4.05 9.43
C ALA A 146 1.62 -3.11 8.26
N LEU A 147 0.61 -2.26 8.39
CA LEU A 147 0.27 -1.26 7.37
C LEU A 147 1.41 -0.24 7.17
N ASN A 148 2.05 0.22 8.24
CA ASN A 148 3.18 1.14 8.18
C ASN A 148 4.37 0.52 7.47
N GLY A 149 4.73 -0.73 7.84
CA GLY A 149 5.79 -1.48 7.16
C GLY A 149 5.49 -1.69 5.69
N LEU A 150 4.27 -2.12 5.35
CA LEU A 150 3.81 -2.29 3.97
C LEU A 150 3.90 -0.97 3.18
N THR A 151 3.52 0.16 3.80
CA THR A 151 3.56 1.49 3.17
C THR A 151 4.98 1.89 2.83
N VAL A 152 5.92 1.78 3.78
CA VAL A 152 7.33 2.13 3.53
C VAL A 152 7.97 1.19 2.52
N LEU A 153 7.71 -0.12 2.61
CA LEU A 153 8.18 -1.11 1.66
C LEU A 153 7.75 -0.74 0.23
N TYR A 154 6.46 -0.46 0.03
CA TYR A 154 5.91 -0.03 -1.25
C TYR A 154 6.54 1.27 -1.74
N THR A 155 6.67 2.28 -0.87
CA THR A 155 7.23 3.58 -1.25
C THR A 155 8.67 3.44 -1.74
N VAL A 156 9.52 2.67 -1.04
CA VAL A 156 10.90 2.38 -1.46
C VAL A 156 10.95 1.70 -2.83
N GLU A 157 10.07 0.72 -3.06
CA GLU A 157 10.07 -0.06 -4.30
C GLU A 157 9.53 0.73 -5.49
N LYS A 158 8.46 1.52 -5.30
CA LYS A 158 7.61 2.03 -6.38
C LYS A 158 7.63 3.53 -6.58
N ILE A 159 8.01 4.31 -5.56
CA ILE A 159 8.03 5.77 -5.68
C ILE A 159 9.46 6.21 -6.00
N GLU A 160 9.58 6.98 -7.07
CA GLU A 160 10.85 7.50 -7.56
C GLU A 160 10.77 9.01 -7.72
N PRO A 161 11.81 9.75 -7.29
CA PRO A 161 11.84 11.18 -7.52
C PRO A 161 12.12 11.45 -9.00
N VAL A 162 11.48 12.47 -9.55
CA VAL A 162 11.93 13.05 -10.83
C VAL A 162 13.08 13.99 -10.50
N ALA A 163 14.31 13.54 -10.75
CA ALA A 163 15.51 14.30 -10.43
C ALA A 163 16.57 14.14 -11.53
N ASP A 164 17.25 15.24 -11.82
CA ASP A 164 18.40 15.34 -12.72
C ASP A 164 19.75 15.28 -11.96
N ALA A 165 19.71 15.22 -10.62
CA ALA A 165 20.88 14.98 -9.78
C ALA A 165 20.52 14.12 -8.56
N LEU A 166 21.49 13.33 -8.08
CA LEU A 166 21.32 12.43 -6.93
C LEU A 166 20.83 13.16 -5.67
N GLU A 167 21.46 14.29 -5.33
CA GLU A 167 21.14 15.10 -4.14
C GLU A 167 19.69 15.59 -4.14
N ILE A 168 19.20 16.01 -5.30
CA ILE A 168 17.82 16.49 -5.47
C ILE A 168 16.85 15.33 -5.25
N GLY A 169 17.18 14.15 -5.81
CA GLY A 169 16.39 12.94 -5.64
C GLY A 169 16.35 12.47 -4.18
N LEU A 170 17.49 12.41 -3.50
CA LEU A 170 17.58 12.02 -2.09
C LEU A 170 16.86 13.02 -1.19
N TRP A 171 17.00 14.32 -1.44
CA TRP A 171 16.28 15.34 -0.70
C TRP A 171 14.76 15.21 -0.84
N ALA A 172 14.27 14.98 -2.06
CA ALA A 172 12.84 14.77 -2.31
C ALA A 172 12.31 13.50 -1.61
N LEU A 173 13.08 12.41 -1.64
CA LEU A 173 12.74 11.17 -0.94
C LEU A 173 12.76 11.34 0.58
N ASP A 174 13.73 12.08 1.13
CA ASP A 174 13.79 12.33 2.57
C ASP A 174 12.57 13.12 3.05
N ILE A 175 12.17 14.17 2.31
CA ILE A 175 10.94 14.92 2.59
C ILE A 175 9.71 14.01 2.54
N LEU A 176 9.62 13.12 1.56
CA LEU A 176 8.53 12.15 1.48
C LEU A 176 8.51 11.22 2.70
N TYR A 177 9.66 10.65 3.05
CA TYR A 177 9.77 9.72 4.17
C TYR A 177 9.51 10.37 5.52
N GLN A 178 9.84 11.66 5.70
CA GLN A 178 9.47 12.42 6.91
C GLN A 178 7.95 12.48 7.15
N LYS A 179 7.14 12.37 6.09
CA LYS A 179 5.67 12.34 6.19
C LYS A 179 5.11 10.95 6.50
N LEU A 180 5.91 9.90 6.36
CA LEU A 180 5.49 8.52 6.62
C LEU A 180 5.60 8.16 8.12
N PRO A 181 4.83 7.16 8.60
CA PRO A 181 4.81 6.75 10.01
C PRO A 181 6.05 5.93 10.40
N LEU A 182 7.24 6.54 10.33
CA LEU A 182 8.52 5.86 10.56
C LEU A 182 8.79 5.48 12.04
N SER A 183 8.08 6.11 12.99
CA SER A 183 8.24 5.83 14.43
C SER A 183 7.60 4.52 14.87
N SER A 184 6.72 3.96 14.06
CA SER A 184 5.91 2.77 14.33
C SER A 184 6.15 1.69 13.28
N LEU A 185 7.40 1.57 12.84
CA LEU A 185 7.82 0.53 11.91
C LEU A 185 7.94 -0.82 12.62
N PRO A 186 7.43 -1.89 12.00
CA PRO A 186 7.37 -3.20 12.64
C PRO A 186 8.77 -3.81 12.74
N ALA A 187 8.96 -4.64 13.76
CA ALA A 187 10.13 -5.48 13.93
C ALA A 187 9.73 -6.96 13.89
N GLY A 188 10.70 -7.85 13.73
CA GLY A 188 10.45 -9.29 13.68
C GLY A 188 9.77 -9.72 12.38
N LYS A 189 9.12 -10.88 12.41
CA LYS A 189 8.52 -11.54 11.24
C LYS A 189 7.00 -11.60 11.30
N GLU A 190 6.42 -11.30 12.45
CA GLU A 190 4.99 -11.44 12.76
C GLU A 190 4.14 -10.55 11.85
N TRP A 191 4.59 -9.32 11.61
CA TRP A 191 3.93 -8.41 10.67
C TRP A 191 3.96 -8.94 9.22
N LEU A 192 5.01 -9.67 8.81
CA LEU A 192 5.06 -10.31 7.48
C LEU A 192 4.07 -11.47 7.39
N GLU A 193 3.95 -12.28 8.45
CA GLU A 193 2.97 -13.37 8.52
C GLU A 193 1.54 -12.82 8.47
N GLU A 194 1.27 -11.73 9.20
CA GLU A 194 -0.01 -11.02 9.13
C GLU A 194 -0.31 -10.53 7.71
N LEU A 195 0.64 -9.83 7.08
CA LEU A 195 0.48 -9.32 5.73
C LEU A 195 0.24 -10.45 4.70
N ASP A 196 0.87 -11.61 4.88
CA ASP A 196 0.70 -12.78 3.99
C ASP A 196 -0.69 -13.42 4.18
N ILE A 197 -1.16 -13.58 5.43
CA ILE A 197 -2.52 -14.04 5.76
C ILE A 197 -3.59 -13.13 5.14
N LEU A 198 -3.34 -11.81 5.14
CA LEU A 198 -4.22 -10.82 4.56
C LEU A 198 -4.05 -10.65 3.03
N ASP A 199 -3.28 -11.53 2.38
CA ASP A 199 -3.01 -11.52 0.94
C ASP A 199 -2.33 -10.25 0.42
N SER A 200 -1.70 -9.46 1.29
CA SER A 200 -1.09 -8.17 0.94
C SER A 200 0.38 -8.32 0.49
N ILE A 201 1.05 -9.38 0.91
CA ILE A 201 2.38 -9.75 0.42
C ILE A 201 2.44 -11.23 0.05
N ARG A 202 3.56 -11.63 -0.56
CA ARG A 202 4.06 -13.00 -0.57
C ARG A 202 5.45 -12.97 0.03
N SER A 203 5.67 -13.73 1.09
CA SER A 203 6.99 -13.88 1.69
C SER A 203 7.64 -15.18 1.22
N SER A 204 8.95 -15.15 0.99
CA SER A 204 9.73 -16.35 0.67
C SER A 204 10.88 -16.48 1.64
N SER A 205 10.88 -17.56 2.42
CA SER A 205 11.96 -17.89 3.35
C SER A 205 13.24 -18.39 2.65
N LEU A 206 13.17 -18.67 1.35
CA LEU A 206 14.32 -19.12 0.54
C LEU A 206 15.21 -17.97 0.06
N GLY A 207 14.71 -16.72 0.10
CA GLY A 207 15.43 -15.53 -0.33
C GLY A 207 15.57 -14.51 0.79
N VAL A 208 16.58 -13.67 0.68
CA VAL A 208 16.79 -12.54 1.60
C VAL A 208 16.54 -11.24 0.84
N THR A 209 15.93 -10.26 1.50
CA THR A 209 15.76 -8.93 0.93
C THR A 209 17.14 -8.29 0.71
N LYS A 210 17.36 -7.78 -0.50
CA LYS A 210 18.59 -7.05 -0.85
C LYS A 210 18.69 -5.81 0.04
N LYS A 211 19.89 -5.51 0.56
CA LYS A 211 20.10 -4.28 1.34
C LYS A 211 19.69 -3.06 0.52
N LEU A 212 19.14 -2.04 1.17
CA LEU A 212 18.62 -0.85 0.52
C LEU A 212 19.70 -0.19 -0.35
N GLU A 213 20.91 -0.02 0.18
CA GLU A 213 22.02 0.58 -0.56
C GLU A 213 22.36 -0.19 -1.85
N ASP A 214 22.31 -1.51 -1.81
CA ASP A 214 22.58 -2.32 -3.00
C ASP A 214 21.37 -2.31 -3.95
N PHE A 215 20.14 -2.32 -3.41
CA PHE A 215 18.92 -2.22 -4.22
C PHE A 215 18.88 -0.90 -4.99
N TRP A 216 19.20 0.21 -4.33
CA TRP A 216 19.27 1.52 -4.96
C TRP A 216 20.48 1.71 -5.87
N THR A 217 21.61 1.05 -5.59
CA THR A 217 22.73 1.03 -6.54
C THR A 217 22.33 0.40 -7.87
N ASP A 218 21.58 -0.70 -7.84
CA ASP A 218 21.05 -1.33 -9.05
C ASP A 218 19.96 -0.50 -9.75
N LYS A 219 19.20 0.26 -8.96
CA LYS A 219 18.06 1.05 -9.46
C LYS A 219 18.50 2.37 -10.09
N TYR A 220 19.51 3.03 -9.53
CA TYR A 220 19.96 4.37 -9.92
C TYR A 220 21.34 4.33 -10.59
N THR A 221 21.49 3.48 -11.61
CA THR A 221 22.78 3.18 -12.27
C THR A 221 23.42 4.37 -12.98
N GLY A 222 22.65 5.42 -13.28
CA GLY A 222 23.16 6.68 -13.84
C GLY A 222 23.75 7.63 -12.81
N PHE A 223 23.33 7.53 -11.54
CA PHE A 223 23.84 8.36 -10.44
C PHE A 223 24.80 7.64 -9.50
N VAL A 224 24.54 6.36 -9.18
CA VAL A 224 25.37 5.56 -8.28
C VAL A 224 26.39 4.77 -9.08
N THR A 225 27.31 5.51 -9.71
CA THR A 225 28.35 4.99 -10.59
C THR A 225 29.54 5.94 -10.62
N THR A 226 30.65 5.58 -11.28
CA THR A 226 31.84 6.44 -11.30
C THR A 226 31.72 7.58 -12.33
N GLY A 227 31.29 7.30 -13.57
CA GLY A 227 31.18 8.30 -14.63
C GLY A 227 32.42 8.46 -15.51
N ILE A 228 32.63 9.67 -16.02
CA ILE A 228 33.80 10.05 -16.83
C ILE A 228 34.75 10.91 -16.01
N LYS A 229 36.01 10.51 -15.94
CA LYS A 229 37.06 11.28 -15.26
C LYS A 229 37.42 12.55 -16.05
N THR A 230 37.39 13.72 -15.42
CA THR A 230 37.56 15.03 -16.08
C THR A 230 39.02 15.37 -16.45
N ASP A 231 39.99 14.63 -15.91
CA ASP A 231 41.42 14.75 -16.25
C ASP A 231 41.99 13.49 -16.93
N GLY A 232 41.11 12.57 -17.35
CA GLY A 232 41.47 11.30 -17.98
C GLY A 232 41.53 11.35 -19.51
N GLU A 233 42.04 10.27 -20.13
CA GLU A 233 42.21 10.14 -21.58
C GLU A 233 40.89 10.22 -22.37
N ASN A 234 39.79 9.78 -21.75
CA ASN A 234 38.46 9.84 -22.36
C ASN A 234 37.85 11.24 -22.37
N TRP A 235 38.33 12.18 -21.54
CA TRP A 235 37.72 13.49 -21.39
C TRP A 235 37.71 14.33 -22.68
N PRO A 236 38.82 14.50 -23.41
CA PRO A 236 38.81 15.23 -24.68
C PRO A 236 37.90 14.59 -25.73
N ILE A 237 37.77 13.26 -25.71
CA ILE A 237 36.92 12.50 -26.64
C ILE A 237 35.45 12.79 -26.35
N VAL A 238 35.05 12.75 -25.08
CA VAL A 238 33.66 13.02 -24.64
C VAL A 238 33.27 14.45 -24.97
N ILE A 239 34.12 15.43 -24.68
CA ILE A 239 33.86 16.85 -25.01
C ILE A 239 33.70 17.05 -26.51
N LYS A 240 34.56 16.42 -27.32
CA LYS A 240 34.44 16.48 -28.78
C LYS A 240 33.09 15.91 -29.26
N MET A 241 32.67 14.75 -28.74
CA MET A 241 31.39 14.13 -29.11
C MET A 241 30.18 15.01 -28.75
N LEU A 242 30.19 15.66 -27.59
CA LEU A 242 29.12 16.59 -27.20
C LEU A 242 29.05 17.79 -28.16
N ILE A 243 30.19 18.42 -28.45
CA ILE A 243 30.25 19.60 -29.32
C ILE A 243 29.83 19.25 -30.76
N GLU A 244 30.33 18.15 -31.33
CA GLU A 244 30.01 17.73 -32.70
C GLU A 244 28.52 17.39 -32.88
N SER A 245 27.85 16.94 -31.82
CA SER A 245 26.41 16.65 -31.81
C SER A 245 25.52 17.85 -31.41
N GLY A 246 26.13 19.02 -31.20
CA GLY A 246 25.43 20.25 -30.79
C GLY A 246 24.94 20.25 -29.35
N LEU A 247 25.41 19.32 -28.50
CA LEU A 247 25.14 19.31 -27.06
C LEU A 247 26.10 20.25 -26.31
N SER A 248 25.60 20.90 -25.27
CA SER A 248 26.43 21.67 -24.35
C SER A 248 27.28 20.74 -23.48
N THR A 249 28.48 21.19 -23.07
CA THR A 249 29.28 20.50 -22.05
C THR A 249 28.57 20.46 -20.69
N ASN A 250 27.60 21.37 -20.46
CA ASN A 250 26.73 21.35 -19.29
C ASN A 250 25.69 20.21 -19.31
N ALA A 251 25.67 19.39 -20.38
CA ALA A 251 24.93 18.13 -20.41
C ALA A 251 25.51 17.08 -19.44
N LEU A 252 26.68 17.35 -18.83
CA LEU A 252 27.28 16.54 -17.78
C LEU A 252 27.28 17.33 -16.46
N ILE A 253 27.04 16.64 -15.35
CA ILE A 253 27.05 17.18 -13.99
C ILE A 253 28.18 16.56 -13.15
N PRO A 254 28.74 17.26 -12.16
CA PRO A 254 29.71 16.69 -11.23
C PRO A 254 29.16 15.46 -10.49
N ASN A 255 29.98 14.44 -10.33
CA ASN A 255 29.65 13.28 -9.50
C ASN A 255 29.85 13.61 -8.01
N VAL A 256 28.76 13.67 -7.27
CA VAL A 256 28.76 13.98 -5.83
C VAL A 256 29.33 12.86 -4.96
N LEU A 257 29.50 11.65 -5.51
CA LEU A 257 30.02 10.48 -4.80
C LEU A 257 31.52 10.25 -5.05
N LEU A 258 32.10 10.92 -6.05
CA LEU A 258 33.50 10.77 -6.45
C LEU A 258 34.04 12.01 -7.17
N ASP A 259 34.97 12.71 -6.50
CA ASP A 259 35.62 13.91 -7.04
C ASP A 259 36.30 13.68 -8.39
N ASN A 260 36.30 14.71 -9.25
CA ASN A 260 36.88 14.73 -10.60
C ASN A 260 36.22 13.78 -11.60
N TYR A 261 34.99 13.32 -11.33
CA TYR A 261 34.18 12.59 -12.29
C TYR A 261 32.89 13.35 -12.58
N VAL A 262 32.33 13.12 -13.77
CA VAL A 262 31.04 13.68 -14.20
C VAL A 262 30.11 12.61 -14.74
N LEU A 263 28.82 12.91 -14.70
CA LEU A 263 27.71 12.04 -15.07
C LEU A 263 26.73 12.76 -16.01
N ILE A 264 26.08 12.01 -16.87
CA ILE A 264 24.85 12.41 -17.55
C ILE A 264 23.74 12.50 -16.48
N PRO A 265 22.94 13.58 -16.44
CA PRO A 265 21.94 13.84 -15.39
C PRO A 265 20.68 12.98 -15.55
N VAL A 266 20.83 11.66 -15.47
CA VAL A 266 19.76 10.67 -15.59
C VAL A 266 19.90 9.61 -14.51
N MET A 267 18.76 9.09 -14.02
CA MET A 267 18.76 8.02 -13.02
C MET A 267 19.32 6.69 -13.54
N ASP A 268 19.13 6.41 -14.83
CA ASP A 268 19.58 5.21 -15.54
C ASP A 268 19.72 5.52 -17.04
N GLU A 269 20.29 4.58 -17.79
CA GLU A 269 20.56 4.74 -19.21
C GLU A 269 19.29 4.90 -20.07
N GLU A 270 18.19 4.21 -19.73
CA GLU A 270 16.94 4.24 -20.51
C GLU A 270 16.32 5.64 -20.52
N ARG A 271 16.58 6.43 -19.47
CA ARG A 271 16.08 7.80 -19.34
C ARG A 271 16.80 8.83 -20.21
N ILE A 272 17.90 8.46 -20.87
CA ILE A 272 18.55 9.32 -21.88
C ILE A 272 17.55 9.70 -22.98
N ASP A 273 16.70 8.77 -23.40
CA ASP A 273 15.74 8.99 -24.49
C ASP A 273 14.64 9.99 -24.15
N ALA A 274 14.41 10.25 -22.85
CA ALA A 274 13.42 11.20 -22.36
C ALA A 274 14.00 12.61 -22.13
N LEU A 275 15.30 12.81 -22.32
CA LEU A 275 15.96 14.10 -22.11
C LEU A 275 15.42 15.17 -23.05
N LYS A 276 15.37 16.39 -22.53
CA LYS A 276 14.96 17.59 -23.25
C LYS A 276 16.03 18.66 -23.12
N GLN A 277 16.26 19.39 -24.21
CA GLN A 277 17.16 20.53 -24.25
C GLN A 277 16.36 21.84 -24.32
N GLY A 278 16.88 22.88 -23.67
CA GLY A 278 16.34 24.23 -23.79
C GLY A 278 16.81 24.85 -25.11
N VAL A 279 15.87 25.34 -25.91
CA VAL A 279 16.14 26.08 -27.15
C VAL A 279 15.50 27.45 -27.01
N ILE A 280 16.29 28.49 -27.27
CA ILE A 280 15.78 29.86 -27.27
C ILE A 280 15.04 30.11 -28.58
N SER A 281 13.76 30.43 -28.50
CA SER A 281 12.93 30.83 -29.64
C SER A 281 12.21 32.11 -29.28
N ASN A 282 12.43 33.19 -30.05
CA ASN A 282 11.81 34.50 -29.85
C ASN A 282 11.93 35.10 -28.43
N GLY A 283 13.02 34.78 -27.70
CA GLY A 283 13.28 35.28 -26.35
C GLY A 283 12.76 34.38 -25.23
N ASP A 284 11.99 33.34 -25.55
CA ASP A 284 11.52 32.33 -24.60
C ASP A 284 12.36 31.05 -24.70
N VAL A 285 12.53 30.36 -23.57
CA VAL A 285 13.18 29.04 -23.51
C VAL A 285 12.11 27.95 -23.69
N ALA A 286 12.14 27.27 -24.84
CA ALA A 286 11.31 26.09 -25.08
C ALA A 286 12.11 24.82 -24.79
N HIS A 287 11.52 23.86 -24.07
CA HIS A 287 12.12 22.54 -23.86
C HIS A 287 11.66 21.57 -24.95
N VAL A 288 12.58 21.18 -25.83
CA VAL A 288 12.32 20.23 -26.91
C VAL A 288 13.08 18.92 -26.66
N PRO A 289 12.56 17.75 -27.10
CA PRO A 289 13.31 16.51 -27.06
C PRO A 289 14.65 16.63 -27.78
N ILE A 290 15.68 15.95 -27.27
CA ILE A 290 16.97 15.82 -27.96
C ILE A 290 16.82 14.96 -29.23
N SER A 291 17.67 15.19 -30.23
CA SER A 291 17.65 14.44 -31.49
C SER A 291 18.13 13.00 -31.32
N GLU A 292 17.81 12.12 -32.29
CA GLU A 292 18.31 10.74 -32.29
C GLU A 292 19.84 10.65 -32.31
N GLU A 293 20.51 11.58 -33.00
CA GLU A 293 21.97 11.69 -32.99
C GLU A 293 22.51 12.06 -31.59
N GLN A 294 21.86 13.02 -30.92
CA GLN A 294 22.22 13.42 -29.56
C GLN A 294 22.03 12.28 -28.55
N LYS A 295 20.94 11.50 -28.68
CA LYS A 295 20.71 10.30 -27.86
C LYS A 295 21.82 9.27 -28.06
N GLN A 296 22.17 8.95 -29.31
CA GLN A 296 23.25 8.00 -29.63
C GLN A 296 24.59 8.44 -29.02
N VAL A 297 24.88 9.74 -29.05
CA VAL A 297 26.08 10.30 -28.41
C VAL A 297 26.05 10.11 -26.90
N LEU A 298 24.94 10.41 -26.24
CA LEU A 298 24.81 10.24 -24.79
C LEU A 298 24.89 8.77 -24.36
N HIS A 299 24.25 7.84 -25.08
CA HIS A 299 24.41 6.40 -24.84
C HIS A 299 25.87 5.95 -25.00
N LYS A 300 26.55 6.44 -26.03
CA LYS A 300 27.97 6.15 -26.21
C LYS A 300 28.81 6.68 -25.05
N ILE A 301 28.56 7.90 -24.58
CA ILE A 301 29.24 8.46 -23.38
C ILE A 301 28.94 7.61 -22.14
N PHE A 302 27.69 7.18 -21.94
CA PHE A 302 27.30 6.30 -20.82
C PHE A 302 28.03 4.95 -20.84
N SER A 303 28.25 4.39 -22.04
CA SER A 303 29.04 3.16 -22.22
C SER A 303 30.53 3.35 -21.88
N MET A 304 31.05 4.58 -21.95
CA MET A 304 32.44 4.93 -21.64
C MET A 304 32.71 5.11 -20.14
N TYR A 305 31.68 5.03 -19.28
CA TYR A 305 31.87 5.16 -17.84
C TYR A 305 32.82 4.10 -17.29
N ASP A 306 33.73 4.53 -16.43
CA ASP A 306 34.58 3.62 -15.67
C ASP A 306 33.71 2.84 -14.68
N ARG A 307 33.86 1.52 -14.64
CA ARG A 307 33.14 0.64 -13.70
C ARG A 307 34.12 -0.33 -13.04
N SER A 308 35.38 0.09 -12.89
CA SER A 308 36.39 -0.68 -12.20
C SER A 308 35.93 -1.03 -10.77
N PRO A 309 36.14 -2.28 -10.33
CA PRO A 309 35.65 -2.75 -9.03
C PRO A 309 36.06 -1.84 -7.86
N ASP A 310 37.31 -1.38 -7.85
CA ASP A 310 37.87 -0.54 -6.77
C ASP A 310 37.14 0.81 -6.67
N LEU A 311 36.85 1.46 -7.80
CA LEU A 311 36.11 2.73 -7.80
C LEU A 311 34.63 2.52 -7.43
N MET A 312 34.02 1.43 -7.89
CA MET A 312 32.63 1.10 -7.53
C MET A 312 32.48 0.79 -6.04
N GLU A 313 33.46 0.15 -5.40
CA GLU A 313 33.47 -0.04 -3.95
C GLU A 313 33.55 1.30 -3.22
N LYS A 314 34.41 2.22 -3.68
CA LYS A 314 34.48 3.59 -3.13
C LYS A 314 33.15 4.33 -3.29
N ILE A 315 32.52 4.28 -4.46
CA ILE A 315 31.20 4.87 -4.73
C ILE A 315 30.15 4.34 -3.76
N LYS A 316 30.07 3.01 -3.59
CA LYS A 316 29.11 2.39 -2.67
C LYS A 316 29.29 2.86 -1.23
N LYS A 317 30.55 2.98 -0.77
CA LYS A 317 30.84 3.48 0.57
C LYS A 317 30.38 4.93 0.75
N THR A 318 30.76 5.83 -0.17
CA THR A 318 30.33 7.23 -0.13
C THR A 318 28.80 7.35 -0.24
N PHE A 319 28.16 6.50 -1.05
CA PHE A 319 26.72 6.48 -1.19
C PHE A 319 26.03 6.12 0.12
N VAL A 320 26.49 5.10 0.84
CA VAL A 320 25.97 4.75 2.17
C VAL A 320 26.13 5.90 3.16
N GLU A 321 27.29 6.57 3.18
CA GLU A 321 27.52 7.75 4.02
C GLU A 321 26.56 8.89 3.66
N LYS A 322 26.28 9.08 2.36
CA LYS A 322 25.31 10.05 1.87
C LYS A 322 23.89 9.72 2.31
N LEU A 323 23.45 8.47 2.17
CA LEU A 323 22.13 8.02 2.64
C LEU A 323 21.95 8.26 4.14
N ASP A 324 22.99 7.99 4.94
CA ASP A 324 22.98 8.17 6.39
C ASP A 324 23.04 9.63 6.83
N SER A 325 23.30 10.57 5.92
CA SER A 325 23.23 12.01 6.19
C SER A 325 21.80 12.57 6.22
N TYR A 326 20.84 11.79 5.73
CA TYR A 326 19.41 12.12 5.71
C TYR A 326 18.68 11.31 6.78
N ASP A 327 18.06 11.99 7.75
CA ASP A 327 17.51 11.33 8.95
C ASP A 327 16.38 10.34 8.64
N ALA A 328 15.45 10.67 7.73
CA ALA A 328 14.33 9.79 7.41
C ALA A 328 14.79 8.63 6.52
N ILE A 329 15.63 8.90 5.51
CA ILE A 329 16.26 7.86 4.70
C ILE A 329 17.05 6.88 5.56
N LYS A 330 17.85 7.36 6.52
CA LYS A 330 18.61 6.50 7.44
C LYS A 330 17.71 5.56 8.23
N LYS A 331 16.59 6.06 8.77
CA LYS A 331 15.59 5.23 9.48
C LYS A 331 15.03 4.15 8.56
N VAL A 332 14.62 4.53 7.33
CA VAL A 332 14.12 3.60 6.32
C VAL A 332 15.18 2.56 5.98
N ARG A 333 16.44 2.94 5.79
CA ARG A 333 17.56 2.05 5.48
C ARG A 333 17.80 1.01 6.57
N VAL A 334 17.90 1.46 7.82
CA VAL A 334 18.12 0.58 8.97
C VAL A 334 16.97 -0.42 9.09
N TRP A 335 15.73 0.06 8.95
CA TRP A 335 14.55 -0.80 9.01
C TRP A 335 14.47 -1.78 7.83
N TRP A 336 14.62 -1.32 6.59
CA TRP A 336 14.61 -2.16 5.39
C TRP A 336 15.66 -3.28 5.47
N ASN A 337 16.87 -2.93 5.92
CA ASN A 337 17.97 -3.89 6.08
C ASN A 337 17.74 -4.90 7.23
N SER A 338 16.72 -4.71 8.06
CA SER A 338 16.31 -5.65 9.11
C SER A 338 15.28 -6.68 8.64
N ILE A 339 14.72 -6.53 7.43
CA ILE A 339 13.68 -7.43 6.91
C ILE A 339 14.30 -8.82 6.62
N PRO A 340 13.83 -9.89 7.30
CA PRO A 340 14.52 -11.18 7.30
C PRO A 340 14.35 -12.00 6.01
N TYR A 341 13.29 -11.74 5.24
CA TYR A 341 12.89 -12.55 4.09
C TYR A 341 12.70 -11.70 2.85
N ALA A 342 12.82 -12.31 1.69
CA ALA A 342 12.38 -11.70 0.44
C ALA A 342 10.86 -11.53 0.46
N VAL A 343 10.39 -10.32 0.13
CA VAL A 343 8.97 -9.95 0.13
C VAL A 343 8.57 -9.49 -1.27
N ALA A 344 7.40 -9.92 -1.73
CA ALA A 344 6.78 -9.40 -2.95
C ALA A 344 5.39 -8.82 -2.61
N VAL A 345 5.20 -7.52 -2.87
CA VAL A 345 3.92 -6.85 -2.61
C VAL A 345 2.86 -7.28 -3.64
N THR A 346 1.73 -7.82 -3.17
CA THR A 346 0.62 -8.25 -4.05
C THR A 346 -0.17 -7.06 -4.59
N ALA A 347 -1.16 -7.33 -5.45
CA ALA A 347 -2.08 -6.28 -5.89
C ALA A 347 -2.88 -5.67 -4.73
N VAL A 348 -3.23 -6.46 -3.72
CA VAL A 348 -3.93 -6.00 -2.51
C VAL A 348 -3.01 -5.07 -1.72
N GLY A 349 -1.77 -5.52 -1.46
CA GLY A 349 -0.81 -4.74 -0.70
C GLY A 349 -0.44 -3.44 -1.40
N ARG A 350 -0.27 -3.45 -2.73
CA ARG A 350 0.03 -2.22 -3.48
C ARG A 350 -1.07 -1.16 -3.33
N VAL A 351 -2.33 -1.58 -3.39
CA VAL A 351 -3.47 -0.66 -3.26
C VAL A 351 -3.55 -0.10 -1.84
N LEU A 352 -3.41 -0.95 -0.81
CA LEU A 352 -3.40 -0.50 0.59
C LEU A 352 -2.25 0.46 0.88
N ALA A 353 -1.04 0.06 0.49
CA ALA A 353 0.18 0.83 0.71
C ALA A 353 0.11 2.19 0.00
N HIS A 354 -0.34 2.21 -1.25
CA HIS A 354 -0.49 3.44 -2.01
C HIS A 354 -1.54 4.36 -1.39
N ALA A 355 -2.72 3.83 -1.03
CA ALA A 355 -3.78 4.63 -0.41
C ALA A 355 -3.31 5.22 0.93
N ASN A 356 -2.59 4.44 1.75
CA ASN A 356 -2.04 4.94 3.01
C ASN A 356 -0.89 5.94 2.79
N ALA A 357 -0.03 5.74 1.77
CA ALA A 357 0.99 6.71 1.41
C ALA A 357 0.36 8.04 0.95
N LYS A 358 -0.71 7.98 0.14
CA LYS A 358 -1.43 9.16 -0.36
C LYS A 358 -2.19 9.89 0.76
N ARG A 359 -2.69 9.15 1.76
CA ARG A 359 -3.20 9.73 3.02
C ARG A 359 -2.12 10.57 3.73
N CYS A 360 -0.88 10.10 3.75
CA CYS A 360 0.24 10.81 4.37
C CYS A 360 0.75 11.98 3.51
N ASP A 361 0.79 11.81 2.18
CA ASP A 361 1.20 12.82 1.22
C ASP A 361 0.27 12.86 -0.01
N PRO A 362 -0.72 13.77 -0.01
CA PRO A 362 -1.69 13.88 -1.11
C PRO A 362 -1.09 14.30 -2.46
N SER A 363 0.17 14.76 -2.48
CA SER A 363 0.87 15.13 -3.72
C SER A 363 1.38 13.93 -4.51
N LEU A 364 1.35 12.72 -3.93
CA LEU A 364 1.73 11.50 -4.61
C LEU A 364 0.82 11.24 -5.82
N PRO A 365 1.39 10.78 -6.96
CA PRO A 365 0.60 10.47 -8.13
C PRO A 365 -0.36 9.32 -7.86
N ASN A 366 -1.44 9.26 -8.65
CA ASN A 366 -2.37 8.14 -8.62
C ASN A 366 -1.67 6.83 -8.95
N LEU A 367 -2.10 5.74 -8.31
CA LEU A 367 -1.60 4.40 -8.62
C LEU A 367 -1.91 4.08 -10.08
N ASN A 368 -0.86 3.79 -10.87
CA ASN A 368 -1.01 3.41 -12.28
C ASN A 368 -1.59 2.01 -12.45
#